data_AF-A0A379W0W5-F1
#
_entry.id   AF-A0A379W0W5-F1
#
_cell.length_a   1.000
_cell.length_b   1.000
_cell.length_c   1.000
_cell.angle_alpha   90.00
_cell.angle_beta   90.00
_cell.angle_gamma   90.00
#
_symmetry.space_group_name_H-M   'P 1'
#
loop_
_entity.id
_entity.type
_entity.pdbx_description
1 polymer ?
#
loop_
_entity_poly.entity_id
_entity_poly.type
_entity_poly.pdbx_seq_one_letter_code
_entity_poly.pdbx_strand_id
1 'polypeptide(L)'
;MRQGDSDGAQKLLTGWRNWRRESTAYQSSRTAMLLSTPQGRQSLQEARLLATTGHTEQAIASYDKLFKGYPPEGELAVEYWTTVAKLPARRHEAINQLQKINAVSPGNNALQNALAQLLFASGRRDEGFAVLKQMAKSSTGRSAASRHLVPADKRSPGERRQRKSVARLSDAV
;
A
#
# COMPACT_ATOMS: atom_id res chain seq x y z
N MET A 1 34.88 -14.93 -24.68
CA MET A 1 34.98 -14.22 -23.39
C MET A 1 33.90 -13.13 -23.36
N ARG A 2 32.85 -13.25 -22.52
CA ARG A 2 31.74 -12.29 -22.36
C ARG A 2 31.51 -12.00 -20.86
N GLN A 3 32.52 -11.45 -20.19
CA GLN A 3 32.41 -11.08 -18.77
C GLN A 3 32.87 -9.63 -18.48
N GLY A 4 33.28 -8.86 -19.49
CA GLY A 4 33.78 -7.48 -19.30
C GLY A 4 32.71 -6.37 -19.35
N ASP A 5 31.55 -6.61 -19.96
CA ASP A 5 30.52 -5.57 -20.17
C ASP A 5 29.46 -5.50 -19.05
N SER A 6 29.35 -6.52 -18.19
CA SER A 6 28.37 -6.54 -17.10
C SER A 6 28.73 -5.59 -15.97
N ASP A 7 30.01 -5.41 -15.66
CA ASP A 7 30.47 -4.63 -14.51
C ASP A 7 30.38 -3.12 -14.77
N GLY A 8 30.63 -2.69 -16.01
CA GLY A 8 30.42 -1.30 -16.46
C GLY A 8 28.94 -0.92 -16.52
N ALA A 9 28.10 -1.82 -17.04
CA ALA A 9 26.65 -1.62 -17.08
C ALA A 9 26.05 -1.53 -15.66
N GLN A 10 26.52 -2.36 -14.72
CA GLN A 10 26.09 -2.28 -13.31
C GLN A 10 26.52 -0.97 -12.65
N LYS A 11 27.75 -0.49 -12.89
CA LYS A 11 28.22 0.80 -12.35
C LYS A 11 27.42 1.99 -12.89
N LEU A 12 27.12 2.00 -14.19
CA LEU A 12 26.26 3.02 -14.81
C LEU A 12 24.84 2.96 -14.24
N LEU A 13 24.25 1.76 -14.08
CA LEU A 13 22.94 1.59 -13.45
C LEU A 13 22.93 2.06 -11.99
N THR A 14 24.01 1.82 -11.22
CA THR A 14 24.11 2.32 -9.85
C THR A 14 24.24 3.85 -9.78
N GLY A 15 25.01 4.47 -10.68
CA GLY A 15 25.14 5.93 -10.74
C GLY A 15 23.81 6.61 -11.10
N TRP A 16 23.11 6.10 -12.11
CA TRP A 16 21.78 6.61 -12.51
C TRP A 16 20.74 6.45 -11.40
N ARG A 17 20.79 5.34 -10.66
CA ARG A 17 19.91 5.10 -9.52
C ARG A 17 20.19 6.07 -8.36
N ASN A 18 21.45 6.43 -8.11
CA ASN A 18 21.83 7.41 -7.09
C ASN A 18 21.34 8.82 -7.44
N TRP A 19 21.55 9.31 -8.67
CA TRP A 19 21.04 10.63 -9.10
C TRP A 19 19.51 10.73 -9.07
N ARG A 20 18.79 9.66 -9.46
CA ARG A 20 17.32 9.62 -9.33
C ARG A 20 16.85 9.59 -7.87
N ARG A 21 17.61 8.97 -6.97
CA ARG A 21 17.29 8.92 -5.54
C ARG A 21 17.57 10.26 -4.86
N GLU A 22 18.66 10.91 -5.24
CA GLU A 22 19.00 12.28 -4.84
C GLU A 22 17.93 13.27 -5.30
N SER A 23 17.40 13.13 -6.53
CA SER A 23 16.31 14.01 -6.99
C SER A 23 15.02 13.80 -6.20
N THR A 24 14.61 12.56 -5.89
CA THR A 24 13.41 12.30 -5.07
C THR A 24 13.57 12.75 -3.61
N ALA A 25 14.72 12.47 -3.01
CA ALA A 25 15.00 12.84 -1.62
C ALA A 25 15.09 14.37 -1.49
N TYR A 26 15.72 15.04 -2.44
CA TYR A 26 15.78 16.50 -2.51
C TYR A 26 14.38 17.13 -2.61
N GLN A 27 13.49 16.59 -3.46
CA GLN A 27 12.11 17.08 -3.54
C GLN A 27 11.35 16.85 -2.23
N SER A 28 11.49 15.68 -1.61
CA SER A 28 10.89 15.37 -0.30
C SER A 28 11.36 16.36 0.78
N SER A 29 12.67 16.63 0.86
CA SER A 29 13.22 17.62 1.80
C SER A 29 12.69 19.02 1.54
N ARG A 30 12.59 19.45 0.28
CA ARG A 30 12.00 20.74 -0.08
C ARG A 30 10.53 20.83 0.32
N THR A 31 9.76 19.76 0.12
CA THR A 31 8.37 19.68 0.56
C THR A 31 8.27 19.75 2.08
N ALA A 32 9.13 19.04 2.81
CA ALA A 32 9.18 19.14 4.28
C ALA A 32 9.49 20.57 4.75
N MET A 33 10.42 21.27 4.08
CA MET A 33 10.68 22.70 4.37
C MET A 33 9.45 23.57 4.09
N LEU A 34 8.76 23.36 2.97
CA LEU A 34 7.51 24.08 2.67
C LEU A 34 6.47 23.88 3.78
N LEU A 35 6.31 22.66 4.29
CA LEU A 35 5.38 22.33 5.39
C LEU A 35 5.79 22.94 6.74
N SER A 36 7.02 23.43 6.88
CA SER A 36 7.44 24.17 8.08
C SER A 36 6.97 25.63 8.08
N THR A 37 6.53 26.15 6.94
CA THR A 37 6.00 27.51 6.81
C THR A 37 4.51 27.58 7.22
N PRO A 38 4.00 28.75 7.68
CA PRO A 38 2.57 28.93 7.93
C PRO A 38 1.69 28.58 6.73
N GLN A 39 2.10 29.03 5.53
CA GLN A 39 1.40 28.75 4.27
C GLN A 39 1.31 27.23 3.99
N GLY A 40 2.44 26.52 4.07
CA GLY A 40 2.46 25.07 3.83
C GLY A 40 1.63 24.29 4.85
N ARG A 41 1.67 24.69 6.11
CA ARG A 41 0.78 24.12 7.15
C ARG A 41 -0.69 24.37 6.82
N GLN A 42 -1.05 25.58 6.40
CA GLN A 42 -2.42 25.91 6.04
C GLN A 42 -2.92 25.06 4.86
N SER A 43 -2.13 24.96 3.79
CA SER A 43 -2.48 24.11 2.63
C SER A 43 -2.64 22.64 3.01
N LEU A 44 -1.80 22.13 3.92
CA LEU A 44 -1.95 20.76 4.43
C LEU A 44 -3.27 20.57 5.20
N GLN A 45 -3.64 21.52 6.05
CA GLN A 45 -4.89 21.43 6.81
C GLN A 45 -6.13 21.50 5.91
N GLU A 46 -6.09 22.32 4.86
CA GLU A 46 -7.14 22.38 3.85
C GLU A 46 -7.30 21.04 3.12
N ALA A 47 -6.19 20.43 2.67
CA ALA A 47 -6.21 19.11 2.04
C ALA A 47 -6.81 18.03 2.96
N ARG A 48 -6.46 18.06 4.26
CA ARG A 48 -7.03 17.17 5.27
C ARG A 48 -8.52 17.37 5.46
N LEU A 49 -8.96 18.63 5.56
CA LEU A 49 -10.38 18.95 5.71
C LEU A 49 -11.20 18.41 4.52
N LEU A 50 -10.71 18.61 3.29
CA LEU A 50 -11.32 18.04 2.08
C LEU A 50 -11.38 16.52 2.16
N ALA A 51 -10.30 15.86 2.59
CA ALA A 51 -10.25 14.40 2.70
C ALA A 51 -11.23 13.85 3.74
N THR A 52 -11.38 14.54 4.88
CA THR A 52 -12.28 14.13 5.98
C THR A 52 -13.75 14.42 5.68
N THR A 53 -14.04 15.44 4.88
CA THR A 53 -15.41 15.82 4.48
C THR A 53 -15.90 15.09 3.22
N GLY A 54 -15.10 14.17 2.68
CA GLY A 54 -15.48 13.33 1.55
C GLY A 54 -15.17 13.90 0.17
N HIS A 55 -14.62 15.12 0.08
CA HIS A 55 -14.17 15.77 -1.16
C HIS A 55 -12.85 15.18 -1.66
N THR A 56 -12.86 13.87 -1.92
CA THR A 56 -11.67 13.05 -2.15
C THR A 56 -10.83 13.56 -3.33
N GLU A 57 -11.44 13.88 -4.47
CA GLU A 57 -10.71 14.38 -5.64
C GLU A 57 -10.05 15.74 -5.38
N GLN A 58 -10.75 16.64 -4.69
CA GLN A 58 -10.21 17.96 -4.33
C GLN A 58 -9.08 17.83 -3.30
N ALA A 59 -9.22 16.91 -2.34
CA ALA A 59 -8.17 16.61 -1.38
C ALA A 59 -6.90 16.11 -2.08
N ILE A 60 -7.06 15.16 -3.02
CA ILE A 60 -5.94 14.64 -3.82
C ILE A 60 -5.29 15.76 -4.63
N ALA A 61 -6.07 16.61 -5.29
CA ALA A 61 -5.54 17.75 -6.04
C ALA A 61 -4.76 18.74 -5.15
N SER A 62 -5.26 19.00 -3.94
CA SER A 62 -4.58 19.86 -2.95
C SER A 62 -3.25 19.25 -2.49
N TYR A 63 -3.24 17.95 -2.16
CA TYR A 63 -2.01 17.23 -1.85
C TYR A 63 -1.04 17.19 -3.02
N ASP A 64 -1.52 16.93 -4.25
CA ASP A 64 -0.69 16.87 -5.46
C ASP A 64 -0.01 18.21 -5.72
N LYS A 65 -0.72 19.33 -5.49
CA LYS A 65 -0.14 20.68 -5.57
C LYS A 65 0.93 20.91 -4.51
N LEU A 66 0.70 20.43 -3.29
CA LEU A 66 1.60 20.61 -2.16
C LEU A 66 2.87 19.76 -2.28
N PHE A 67 2.74 18.52 -2.75
CA PHE A 67 3.81 17.53 -2.77
C PHE A 67 4.44 17.35 -4.13
N LYS A 68 3.76 17.75 -5.22
CA LYS A 68 4.20 17.59 -6.61
C LYS A 68 4.59 16.14 -6.94
N GLY A 69 3.86 15.17 -6.36
CA GLY A 69 4.12 13.73 -6.49
C GLY A 69 5.21 13.17 -5.56
N TYR A 70 5.82 14.01 -4.72
CA TYR A 70 6.86 13.63 -3.76
C TYR A 70 6.43 13.99 -2.33
N PRO A 71 5.50 13.22 -1.73
CA PRO A 71 5.13 13.43 -0.34
C PRO A 71 6.35 13.21 0.58
N PRO A 72 6.46 13.95 1.69
CA PRO A 72 7.49 13.70 2.69
C PRO A 72 7.39 12.28 3.24
N GLU A 73 8.53 11.69 3.60
CA GLU A 73 8.58 10.35 4.18
C GLU A 73 7.82 10.27 5.52
N GLY A 74 7.51 9.04 5.95
CA GLY A 74 6.80 8.78 7.20
C GLY A 74 5.27 8.84 7.07
N GLU A 75 4.59 9.21 8.16
CA GLU A 75 3.12 9.14 8.26
C GLU A 75 2.39 9.99 7.21
N LEU A 76 2.98 11.10 6.77
CA LEU A 76 2.35 11.97 5.78
C LEU A 76 2.29 11.31 4.39
N ALA A 77 3.29 10.53 4.00
CA ALA A 77 3.22 9.71 2.80
C ALA A 77 2.11 8.64 2.92
N VAL A 78 1.94 8.03 4.09
CA VAL A 78 0.86 7.06 4.32
C VAL A 78 -0.50 7.73 4.18
N GLU A 79 -0.71 8.89 4.80
CA GLU A 79 -1.94 9.68 4.71
C GLU A 79 -2.28 10.07 3.27
N TYR A 80 -1.29 10.55 2.52
CA TYR A 80 -1.46 10.91 1.12
C TYR A 80 -1.86 9.70 0.27
N TRP A 81 -1.08 8.61 0.30
CA TRP A 81 -1.34 7.46 -0.57
C TRP A 81 -2.61 6.70 -0.17
N THR A 82 -2.98 6.66 1.11
CA THR A 82 -4.29 6.12 1.53
C THR A 82 -5.45 6.98 1.02
N THR A 83 -5.28 8.31 0.94
CA THR A 83 -6.25 9.20 0.31
C THR A 83 -6.34 8.96 -1.20
N VAL A 84 -5.20 8.89 -1.90
CA VAL A 84 -5.14 8.60 -3.35
C VAL A 84 -5.79 7.24 -3.68
N ALA A 85 -5.63 6.23 -2.82
CA ALA A 85 -6.21 4.91 -3.02
C ALA A 85 -7.76 4.90 -3.08
N LYS A 86 -8.41 5.94 -2.55
CA LYS A 86 -9.87 6.11 -2.65
C LYS A 86 -10.32 6.38 -4.09
N LEU A 87 -9.45 6.94 -4.94
CA LEU A 87 -9.73 7.17 -6.35
C LEU A 87 -9.44 5.90 -7.17
N PRO A 88 -10.45 5.26 -7.82
CA PRO A 88 -10.24 3.99 -8.52
C PRO A 88 -9.14 4.04 -9.59
N ALA A 89 -9.08 5.13 -10.35
CA ALA A 89 -8.09 5.32 -11.42
C ALA A 89 -6.63 5.35 -10.91
N ARG A 90 -6.41 5.76 -9.65
CA ARG A 90 -5.07 5.86 -9.04
C ARG A 90 -4.83 4.82 -7.95
N ARG A 91 -5.78 3.91 -7.70
CA ARG A 91 -5.68 2.92 -6.62
C ARG A 91 -4.47 2.01 -6.77
N HIS A 92 -4.16 1.58 -8.00
CA HIS A 92 -3.01 0.71 -8.24
C HIS A 92 -1.67 1.41 -7.90
N GLU A 93 -1.51 2.66 -8.33
CA GLU A 93 -0.35 3.50 -8.00
C GLU A 93 -0.19 3.61 -6.47
N ALA A 94 -1.28 3.97 -5.77
CA ALA A 94 -1.27 4.14 -4.33
C ALA A 94 -0.89 2.86 -3.58
N ILE A 95 -1.44 1.70 -3.98
CA ILE A 95 -1.08 0.42 -3.35
C ILE A 95 0.42 0.15 -3.51
N ASN A 96 0.98 0.37 -4.70
CA ASN A 96 2.41 0.13 -4.94
C ASN A 96 3.30 1.03 -4.06
N GLN A 97 2.87 2.27 -3.80
CA GLN A 97 3.61 3.19 -2.93
C GLN A 97 3.47 2.81 -1.46
N LEU A 98 2.27 2.44 -1.00
CA LEU A 98 2.06 1.93 0.36
C LEU A 98 2.84 0.64 0.63
N GLN A 99 3.00 -0.24 -0.37
CA GLN A 99 3.86 -1.43 -0.27
C GLN A 99 5.33 -1.06 -0.06
N LYS A 100 5.84 -0.05 -0.79
CA LYS A 100 7.22 0.46 -0.59
C LYS A 100 7.40 1.04 0.80
N ILE A 101 6.43 1.81 1.30
CA ILE A 101 6.49 2.37 2.66
C ILE A 101 6.48 1.26 3.70
N ASN A 102 5.62 0.25 3.57
CA ASN A 102 5.56 -0.88 4.49
C ASN A 102 6.84 -1.74 4.50
N ALA A 103 7.60 -1.75 3.38
CA ALA A 103 8.87 -2.45 3.31
C ALA A 103 9.98 -1.77 4.14
N VAL A 104 9.95 -0.43 4.27
CA VAL A 104 10.94 0.33 5.03
C VAL A 104 10.50 0.63 6.47
N SER A 105 9.19 0.54 6.76
CA SER A 105 8.62 0.74 8.09
C SER A 105 7.86 -0.52 8.59
N PRO A 106 8.54 -1.68 8.73
CA PRO A 106 7.90 -2.89 9.21
C PRO A 106 7.45 -2.72 10.66
N GLY A 107 6.13 -2.74 10.90
CA GLY A 107 5.54 -2.60 12.24
C GLY A 107 4.55 -1.44 12.39
N ASN A 108 4.38 -0.60 11.36
CA ASN A 108 3.25 0.31 11.31
C ASN A 108 1.96 -0.49 11.04
N ASN A 109 1.29 -0.92 12.12
CA ASN A 109 0.07 -1.73 12.05
C ASN A 109 -1.11 -0.98 11.40
N ALA A 110 -1.17 0.35 11.53
CA ALA A 110 -2.23 1.14 10.90
C ALA A 110 -2.09 1.13 9.36
N LEU A 111 -0.88 1.36 8.86
CA LEU A 111 -0.53 1.20 7.44
C LEU A 111 -0.81 -0.22 6.96
N GLN A 112 -0.37 -1.24 7.70
CA GLN A 112 -0.54 -2.63 7.30
C GLN A 112 -2.02 -3.03 7.23
N ASN A 113 -2.83 -2.59 8.19
CA ASN A 113 -4.28 -2.81 8.15
C ASN A 113 -4.93 -2.13 6.95
N ALA A 114 -4.64 -0.84 6.71
CA ALA A 114 -5.18 -0.11 5.56
C ALA A 114 -4.76 -0.75 4.23
N LEU A 115 -3.48 -1.13 4.10
CA LEU A 115 -2.94 -1.77 2.92
C LEU A 115 -3.59 -3.15 2.66
N ALA A 116 -3.77 -3.98 3.70
CA ALA A 116 -4.44 -5.26 3.56
C ALA A 116 -5.89 -5.10 3.09
N GLN A 117 -6.64 -4.15 3.66
CA GLN A 117 -8.02 -3.85 3.24
C GLN A 117 -8.07 -3.40 1.78
N LEU A 118 -7.17 -2.51 1.35
CA LEU A 118 -7.08 -2.07 -0.04
C LEU A 118 -6.76 -3.22 -1.00
N LEU A 119 -5.83 -4.09 -0.63
CA LEU A 119 -5.47 -5.27 -1.43
C LEU A 119 -6.66 -6.21 -1.59
N PHE A 120 -7.42 -6.48 -0.53
CA PHE A 120 -8.64 -7.29 -0.62
C PHE A 120 -9.71 -6.64 -1.48
N ALA A 121 -9.95 -5.34 -1.32
CA ALA A 121 -10.92 -4.59 -2.13
C ALA A 121 -10.52 -4.53 -3.63
N SER A 122 -9.23 -4.70 -3.93
CA SER A 122 -8.68 -4.80 -5.29
C SER A 122 -8.55 -6.25 -5.79
N GLY A 123 -9.06 -7.26 -5.06
CA GLY A 123 -8.97 -8.66 -5.45
C GLY A 123 -7.58 -9.31 -5.28
N ARG A 124 -6.59 -8.57 -4.77
CA ARG A 124 -5.19 -9.01 -4.55
C ARG A 124 -5.07 -9.77 -3.22
N ARG A 125 -5.82 -10.87 -3.09
CA ARG A 125 -5.99 -11.59 -1.82
C ARG A 125 -4.68 -12.12 -1.23
N ASP A 126 -3.83 -12.73 -2.03
CA ASP A 126 -2.58 -13.34 -1.54
C ASP A 126 -1.62 -12.29 -0.96
N GLU A 127 -1.53 -11.13 -1.61
CA GLU A 127 -0.76 -9.99 -1.12
C GLU A 127 -1.36 -9.40 0.16
N GLY A 128 -2.69 -9.29 0.24
CA GLY A 128 -3.37 -8.87 1.47
C GLY A 128 -3.04 -9.78 2.66
N PHE A 129 -3.05 -11.11 2.45
CA PHE A 129 -2.64 -12.07 3.47
C PHE A 129 -1.15 -11.97 3.82
N ALA A 130 -0.27 -11.68 2.86
CA ALA A 130 1.15 -11.47 3.13
C ALA A 130 1.37 -10.28 4.08
N VAL A 131 0.66 -9.17 3.86
CA VAL A 131 0.69 -7.98 4.73
C VAL A 131 0.16 -8.30 6.13
N LEU A 132 -0.96 -9.02 6.25
CA LEU A 132 -1.48 -9.44 7.57
C LEU A 132 -0.52 -10.37 8.30
N LYS A 133 0.15 -11.29 7.59
CA LYS A 133 1.19 -12.15 8.16
C LYS A 133 2.38 -11.33 8.68
N GLN A 134 2.79 -10.28 7.97
CA GLN A 134 3.82 -9.36 8.44
C GLN A 134 3.35 -8.61 9.70
N MET A 135 2.11 -8.12 9.71
CA MET A 135 1.52 -7.43 10.86
C MET A 135 1.47 -8.31 12.11
N ALA A 136 1.12 -9.58 11.95
CA ALA A 136 1.08 -10.55 13.05
C ALA A 136 2.46 -10.88 13.65
N LYS A 137 3.57 -10.54 12.99
CA LYS A 137 4.92 -10.71 13.55
C LYS A 137 5.25 -9.64 14.61
N SER A 138 4.51 -8.54 14.67
CA SER A 138 4.67 -7.53 15.72
C SER A 138 3.77 -7.82 16.92
N SER A 139 4.25 -7.56 18.14
CA SER A 139 3.51 -7.84 19.37
C SER A 139 2.17 -7.11 19.44
N THR A 140 2.11 -5.86 18.96
CA THR A 140 0.93 -5.00 18.87
C THR A 140 0.02 -5.32 17.69
N GLY A 141 0.56 -5.91 16.61
CA GLY A 141 -0.19 -6.24 15.39
C GLY A 141 -0.92 -7.58 15.45
N ARG A 142 -0.53 -8.50 16.34
CA ARG A 142 -1.17 -9.83 16.51
C ARG A 142 -2.69 -9.73 16.65
N SER A 143 -3.19 -8.95 17.63
CA SER A 143 -4.63 -8.84 17.91
C SER A 143 -5.42 -8.20 16.77
N ALA A 144 -4.82 -7.24 16.06
CA ALA A 144 -5.44 -6.61 14.89
C ALA A 144 -5.48 -7.56 13.69
N ALA A 145 -4.42 -8.35 13.48
CA ALA A 145 -4.31 -9.28 12.36
C ALA A 145 -5.29 -10.45 12.51
N SER A 146 -5.50 -10.95 13.72
CA SER A 146 -6.46 -12.02 14.02
C SER A 146 -7.92 -11.67 13.72
N ARG A 147 -8.30 -10.39 13.60
CA ARG A 147 -9.64 -10.00 13.14
C ARG A 147 -9.87 -10.25 11.64
N HIS A 148 -8.80 -10.35 10.87
CA HIS A 148 -8.83 -10.52 9.42
C HIS A 148 -8.30 -11.89 8.96
N LEU A 149 -7.36 -12.47 9.71
CA LEU A 149 -6.89 -13.84 9.52
C LEU A 149 -7.92 -14.80 10.11
N VAL A 150 -8.88 -15.25 9.31
CA VAL A 150 -9.60 -16.49 9.65
C VAL A 150 -8.56 -17.62 9.58
N PRO A 151 -8.34 -18.40 10.66
CA PRO A 151 -7.46 -19.54 10.60
C PRO A 151 -7.92 -20.47 9.47
N ALA A 152 -7.01 -20.88 8.60
CA ALA A 152 -7.28 -21.81 7.50
C ALA A 152 -7.88 -23.16 7.98
N ASP A 153 -7.82 -23.42 9.29
CA ASP A 153 -8.32 -24.61 9.99
C ASP A 153 -9.85 -24.64 10.19
N LYS A 154 -10.59 -23.59 9.79
CA LYS A 154 -12.06 -23.58 9.85
C LYS A 154 -12.77 -23.78 8.50
N ARG A 155 -12.10 -24.32 7.48
CA ARG A 155 -12.82 -24.92 6.34
C ARG A 155 -13.42 -26.25 6.77
N SER A 156 -14.64 -26.17 7.30
CA SER A 156 -15.48 -27.29 7.70
C SER A 156 -15.40 -28.45 6.71
N PRO A 157 -15.12 -29.70 7.15
CA PRO A 157 -15.13 -30.89 6.30
C PRO A 157 -16.50 -31.27 5.69
N GLY A 158 -17.52 -30.44 5.83
CA GLY A 158 -18.92 -30.76 5.48
C GLY A 158 -19.29 -30.60 4.01
N GLU A 159 -18.65 -29.72 3.25
CA GLU A 159 -19.11 -29.39 1.88
C GLU A 159 -18.59 -30.32 0.78
N ARG A 160 -17.65 -31.23 1.10
CA ARG A 160 -17.20 -32.26 0.15
C ARG A 160 -18.16 -33.46 0.02
N ARG A 161 -19.14 -33.60 0.92
CA ARG A 161 -20.07 -34.73 0.92
C ARG A 161 -21.37 -34.51 0.12
N GLN A 162 -21.72 -33.28 -0.25
CA GLN A 162 -22.95 -33.04 -1.03
C GLN A 162 -22.74 -33.06 -2.55
N ARG A 163 -21.51 -32.87 -3.04
CA ARG A 163 -21.21 -32.92 -4.48
C ARG A 163 -21.07 -34.34 -5.07
N LYS A 164 -21.09 -35.39 -4.25
CA LYS A 164 -21.04 -36.78 -4.73
C LYS A 164 -22.38 -37.52 -4.71
N SER A 165 -23.46 -36.88 -4.26
CA SER A 165 -24.78 -37.54 -4.12
C SER A 165 -25.76 -37.22 -5.25
N VAL A 166 -25.44 -36.29 -6.16
CA VAL A 166 -26.34 -35.89 -7.26
C VAL A 166 -25.94 -36.52 -8.61
N ALA A 167 -24.94 -37.43 -8.63
CA ALA A 167 -24.49 -38.10 -9.85
C ALA A 167 -24.78 -39.61 -9.88
N ARG A 168 -25.66 -40.12 -9.00
CA ARG A 168 -26.11 -41.51 -9.03
C ARG A 168 -27.60 -41.59 -8.68
N LEU A 169 -28.45 -41.27 -9.64
CA LEU A 169 -29.87 -41.71 -9.72
C LEU A 169 -30.47 -41.24 -11.06
N SER A 170 -29.82 -41.60 -12.17
CA SER A 170 -30.42 -41.48 -13.52
C SER A 170 -30.21 -42.71 -14.40
N ASP A 171 -29.82 -43.86 -13.83
CA ASP A 171 -29.68 -45.14 -14.56
C ASP A 171 -30.57 -46.24 -13.95
N ALA A 172 -31.84 -45.93 -13.67
CA ALA A 172 -32.84 -46.95 -13.33
C ALA A 172 -34.28 -46.46 -13.57
N VAL A 173 -34.67 -46.29 -14.83
CA VAL A 173 -36.01 -46.59 -15.38
C VAL A 173 -35.82 -47.06 -16.82
#